data_AF-A0A7S2MYT9-F1
#
_entry.id   AF-A0A7S2MYT9-F1
#
_cell.length_a   1.000
_cell.length_b   1.000
_cell.length_c   1.000
_cell.angle_alpha   90.00
_cell.angle_beta   90.00
_cell.angle_gamma   90.00
#
_symmetry.space_group_name_H-M   'P 1'
#
loop_
_entity.id
_entity.type
_entity.pdbx_description
1 polymer ?
#
loop_
_entity_poly.entity_id
_entity_poly.type
_entity_poly.pdbx_seq_one_letter_code
_entity_poly.pdbx_strand_id
1 'polypeptide(L)'
;MNALQARGIEESSPIQTLAMPKLSEGASVIIQAPTGCGKTLAYLIPVLARLQPTLHVGLQALILVPSPELALQITRELRWLFEVLCGPERAC
;
A
#
# COMPACT_ATOMS: atom_id res chain seq x y z
N MET A 1 8.12 -14.41 13.57
CA MET A 1 7.08 -13.37 13.79
C MET A 1 6.92 -12.60 12.49
N ASN A 2 5.74 -12.63 11.85
CA ASN A 2 5.51 -11.85 10.64
C ASN A 2 5.47 -10.36 10.99
N ALA A 3 6.13 -9.50 10.22
CA ALA A 3 6.19 -8.06 10.51
C ALA A 3 4.81 -7.37 10.49
N LEU A 4 3.83 -7.94 9.78
CA LEU A 4 2.42 -7.54 9.84
C LEU A 4 1.81 -7.81 11.22
N GLN A 5 2.04 -9.01 11.77
CA GLN A 5 1.59 -9.38 13.12
C GLN A 5 2.26 -8.52 14.19
N ALA A 6 3.52 -8.12 14.01
CA ALA A 6 4.21 -7.20 14.91
C ALA A 6 3.57 -5.80 14.99
N ARG A 7 2.78 -5.39 13.98
CA ARG A 7 1.95 -4.18 13.99
C ARG A 7 0.49 -4.44 14.36
N GLY A 8 0.15 -5.64 14.84
CA GLY A 8 -1.22 -6.03 15.18
C GLY A 8 -2.12 -6.21 13.95
N ILE A 9 -1.54 -6.38 12.76
CA ILE A 9 -2.28 -6.66 11.52
C ILE A 9 -2.33 -8.18 11.39
N GLU A 10 -3.34 -8.78 12.01
CA GLU A 10 -3.59 -10.23 11.97
C GLU A 10 -4.56 -10.58 10.83
N GLU A 11 -5.58 -9.76 10.62
CA GLU A 11 -6.59 -9.93 9.58
C GLU A 11 -6.80 -8.64 8.77
N SER A 12 -7.21 -8.81 7.51
CA SER A 12 -7.58 -7.69 6.64
C SER A 12 -8.81 -6.99 7.18
N SER A 13 -8.80 -5.66 7.26
CA SER A 13 -10.00 -4.92 7.64
C SER A 13 -11.09 -5.04 6.57
N PRO A 14 -12.39 -4.84 6.89
CA PRO A 14 -13.46 -4.98 5.91
C PRO A 14 -13.25 -4.16 4.63
N ILE A 15 -12.69 -2.94 4.74
CA ILE A 15 -12.41 -2.10 3.58
C ILE A 15 -11.25 -2.64 2.73
N GLN A 16 -10.25 -3.28 3.35
CA GLN A 16 -9.15 -3.94 2.64
C GLN A 16 -9.68 -5.14 1.85
N THR A 17 -10.48 -6.00 2.49
CA THR A 17 -11.09 -7.18 1.86
C THR A 17 -11.96 -6.82 0.67
N LEU A 18 -12.69 -5.69 0.73
CA LEU A 18 -13.55 -5.23 -0.37
C LEU A 18 -12.79 -4.52 -1.49
N ALA A 19 -11.78 -3.71 -1.15
CA ALA A 19 -11.09 -2.86 -2.12
C ALA A 19 -9.93 -3.54 -2.83
N MET A 20 -9.13 -4.33 -2.11
CA MET A 20 -7.88 -4.89 -2.65
C MET A 20 -8.07 -5.79 -3.88
N PRO A 21 -9.08 -6.68 -3.95
CA PRO A 21 -9.30 -7.49 -5.15
C PRO A 21 -9.58 -6.62 -6.39
N LYS A 22 -10.48 -5.64 -6.27
CA LYS A 22 -10.83 -4.72 -7.35
C LYS A 22 -9.65 -3.89 -7.82
N LEU A 23 -8.84 -3.39 -6.88
CA LEU A 23 -7.63 -2.62 -7.20
C LEU A 23 -6.54 -3.48 -7.86
N SER A 24 -6.44 -4.75 -7.46
CA SER A 24 -5.49 -5.71 -8.05
C SER A 24 -5.85 -6.03 -9.51
N GLU A 25 -7.14 -6.08 -9.83
CA GLU A 25 -7.66 -6.18 -11.20
C GLU A 25 -7.49 -4.89 -12.02
N GLY A 26 -7.05 -3.80 -11.37
CA GLY A 26 -6.85 -2.50 -12.00
C GLY A 26 -8.11 -1.70 -12.25
N ALA A 27 -9.20 -2.02 -11.54
CA ALA A 27 -10.41 -1.21 -11.57
C ALA A 27 -10.19 0.16 -10.91
N SER A 28 -10.92 1.17 -11.41
CA SER A 28 -11.06 2.45 -10.71
C SER A 28 -12.05 2.31 -9.56
N VAL A 29 -11.64 2.64 -8.34
CA VAL A 29 -12.43 2.43 -7.13
C VAL A 29 -12.50 3.71 -6.30
N ILE A 30 -13.69 4.01 -5.78
CA ILE A 30 -13.89 5.00 -4.72
C ILE A 30 -13.95 4.25 -3.38
N ILE A 31 -13.06 4.60 -2.46
CA ILE A 31 -12.96 3.97 -1.14
C ILE A 31 -13.45 4.97 -0.09
N GLN A 32 -14.56 4.64 0.58
CA GLN A 32 -15.10 5.43 1.67
C GLN A 32 -15.13 4.61 2.95
N ALA A 33 -14.37 5.05 3.95
CA ALA A 33 -14.39 4.48 5.30
C ALA A 33 -13.89 5.51 6.32
N PRO A 34 -14.20 5.38 7.62
CA PRO A 34 -13.65 6.23 8.68
C PRO A 34 -12.11 6.21 8.76
N THR A 35 -11.53 7.22 9.40
CA THR A 35 -10.08 7.23 9.73
C THR A 35 -9.74 6.03 10.62
N GLY A 36 -8.52 5.50 10.49
CA GLY A 36 -8.09 4.31 11.24
C GLY A 36 -8.56 2.96 10.67
N CYS A 37 -9.45 2.90 9.68
CA CYS A 37 -9.95 1.61 9.14
C CYS A 37 -8.98 0.88 8.19
N GLY A 38 -7.71 1.30 8.08
CA GLY A 38 -6.73 0.62 7.22
C GLY A 38 -6.83 0.93 5.72
N LYS A 39 -7.49 2.03 5.32
CA LYS A 39 -7.61 2.48 3.91
C LYS A 39 -6.26 2.63 3.21
N THR A 40 -5.23 3.08 3.94
CA THR A 40 -3.89 3.29 3.39
C THR A 40 -3.31 1.99 2.84
N LEU A 41 -3.32 0.93 3.65
CA LEU A 41 -2.86 -0.39 3.19
C LEU A 41 -3.75 -0.98 2.10
N ALA A 42 -5.06 -0.69 2.14
CA ALA A 42 -6.01 -1.16 1.13
C ALA A 42 -5.64 -0.75 -0.29
N TYR A 43 -5.04 0.43 -0.49
CA TYR A 43 -4.56 0.86 -1.82
C TYR A 43 -3.05 0.66 -2.01
N LEU A 44 -2.22 0.78 -0.97
CA LEU A 44 -0.77 0.67 -1.13
C LEU A 44 -0.31 -0.74 -1.50
N ILE A 45 -0.91 -1.79 -0.91
CA ILE A 45 -0.54 -3.18 -1.20
C ILE A 45 -0.75 -3.52 -2.68
N PRO A 46 -1.94 -3.32 -3.28
CA PRO A 46 -2.14 -3.62 -4.70
C PRO A 46 -1.33 -2.71 -5.63
N VAL A 47 -1.06 -1.45 -5.24
CA VAL A 47 -0.16 -0.58 -6.02
C VAL A 47 1.26 -1.14 -6.05
N LEU A 48 1.82 -1.50 -4.89
CA LEU A 48 3.17 -2.09 -4.79
C LEU A 48 3.27 -3.39 -5.58
N ALA A 49 2.28 -4.27 -5.48
CA ALA A 49 2.26 -5.56 -6.18
C ALA A 49 2.27 -5.42 -7.72
N ARG A 50 1.88 -4.25 -8.24
CA ARG A 50 1.85 -3.96 -9.68
C ARG A 50 3.08 -3.21 -10.18
N LEU A 51 3.94 -2.72 -9.28
CA LEU A 51 5.21 -2.11 -9.68
C LEU A 51 6.10 -3.16 -10.34
N GLN A 52 6.76 -2.77 -11.42
CA GLN A 52 7.69 -3.61 -12.17
C GLN A 52 9.13 -3.21 -11.82
N PRO A 53 9.87 -4.05 -11.09
CA PRO A 53 11.26 -3.73 -10.69
C PRO A 53 12.22 -3.60 -11.88
N THR A 54 11.92 -4.26 -13.00
CA THR A 54 12.73 -4.24 -14.22
C THR A 54 12.60 -2.93 -15.00
N LEU A 55 11.60 -2.10 -14.70
CA LEU A 55 11.44 -0.78 -15.31
C LEU A 55 12.28 0.24 -14.53
N HIS A 56 13.51 0.46 -14.98
CA HIS A 56 14.46 1.38 -14.36
C HIS A 56 14.19 2.87 -14.63
N VAL A 57 13.29 3.18 -15.58
CA VAL A 57 12.97 4.55 -15.98
C VAL A 57 11.46 4.71 -16.14
N GLY A 58 10.91 5.80 -15.60
CA GLY A 58 9.50 6.17 -15.77
C GLY A 58 8.69 6.16 -14.47
N LEU A 59 7.64 6.97 -14.44
CA LEU A 59 6.69 7.06 -13.33
C LEU A 59 5.71 5.87 -13.39
N GLN A 60 5.72 5.00 -12.38
CA GLN A 60 4.85 3.81 -12.34
C GLN A 60 3.59 4.01 -11.49
N ALA A 61 3.62 4.90 -10.49
CA ALA A 61 2.49 5.21 -9.62
C ALA A 61 2.57 6.66 -9.12
N LEU A 62 1.41 7.31 -9.00
CA LEU A 62 1.27 8.66 -8.44
C LEU A 62 0.19 8.65 -7.36
N ILE A 63 0.56 9.10 -6.16
CA ILE A 63 -0.36 9.27 -5.03
C ILE A 63 -0.50 10.77 -4.77
N LEU A 64 -1.72 11.28 -4.90
CA LEU A 64 -2.04 12.69 -4.65
C LEU A 64 -2.69 12.84 -3.28
N VAL A 65 -2.24 13.84 -2.52
CA VAL A 65 -2.77 14.14 -1.19
C VAL A 65 -2.88 15.64 -0.95
N PRO A 66 -3.79 16.07 -0.06
CA PRO A 66 -4.06 17.47 0.19
C PRO A 66 -2.96 18.22 0.96
N SER A 67 -2.05 17.54 1.67
CA SER A 67 -1.00 18.21 2.45
C SER A 67 0.34 17.46 2.45
N PRO A 68 1.47 18.19 2.64
CA PRO A 68 2.79 17.59 2.78
C PRO A 68 2.92 16.63 3.97
N GLU A 69 2.26 16.92 5.09
CA GLU A 69 2.32 16.10 6.31
C GLU A 69 1.71 14.71 6.05
N LEU A 70 0.58 14.67 5.34
CA LEU A 70 -0.07 13.42 4.95
C LEU A 70 0.78 12.65 3.93
N ALA A 71 1.46 13.35 3.01
CA ALA A 71 2.40 12.72 2.09
C ALA A 71 3.54 12.03 2.84
N LEU A 72 4.09 12.68 3.87
CA LEU A 72 5.13 12.11 4.73
C LEU A 72 4.64 10.91 5.54
N GLN A 73 3.38 10.90 6.00
CA GLN A 73 2.80 9.73 6.67
C GLN A 73 2.67 8.55 5.71
N ILE A 74 2.11 8.75 4.52
CA ILE A 74 1.96 7.69 3.51
C ILE A 74 3.33 7.18 3.06
N THR A 75 4.31 8.05 2.90
CA THR A 75 5.68 7.67 2.54
C THR A 75 6.32 6.76 3.59
N ARG A 76 6.07 7.00 4.88
CA ARG A 76 6.55 6.13 5.97
C ARG A 76 5.89 4.76 5.92
N GLU A 77 4.57 4.72 5.70
CA GLU A 77 3.84 3.46 5.56
C GLU A 77 4.30 2.67 4.34
N LEU A 78 4.52 3.33 3.20
CA LEU A 78 5.02 2.72 1.98
C LEU A 78 6.41 2.09 2.18
N ARG A 79 7.34 2.81 2.82
CA ARG A 79 8.69 2.27 3.11
C ARG A 79 8.65 1.04 3.99
N TRP A 80 7.91 1.12 5.09
CA TRP A 80 7.72 -0.03 5.98
C TRP A 80 7.11 -1.21 5.22
N LEU A 81 6.06 -0.99 4.42
CA LEU A 81 5.41 -2.04 3.66
C LEU A 81 6.37 -2.68 2.64
N PHE A 82 7.22 -1.88 2.00
CA PHE A 82 8.25 -2.37 1.08
C PHE A 82 9.27 -3.27 1.80
N GLU A 83 9.78 -2.86 2.95
CA GLU A 83 10.69 -3.67 3.77
C GLU A 83 10.07 -5.02 4.15
N VAL A 84 8.78 -5.02 4.50
CA VAL A 84 8.04 -6.22 4.91
C VAL A 84 7.78 -7.18 3.74
N LEU A 85 7.39 -6.67 2.57
CA LEU A 85 6.97 -7.51 1.43
C LEU A 85 8.11 -7.91 0.50
N CYS A 86 9.12 -7.06 0.33
CA CYS A 86 10.20 -7.28 -0.62
C CYS A 86 11.46 -7.89 0.02
N GLY A 87 11.65 -7.75 1.34
CA GLY A 87 12.87 -8.20 2.02
C GLY A 87 14.14 -7.48 1.52
N PRO A 88 15.28 -7.62 2.22
CA PRO A 88 16.53 -6.97 1.83
C PRO A 88 17.09 -7.46 0.48
N GLU A 89 16.64 -8.62 -0.01
CA GLU A 89 17.18 -9.26 -1.21
C GLU A 89 16.52 -8.82 -2.53
N ARG A 90 15.47 -7.99 -2.48
CA ARG A 90 14.82 -7.39 -3.67
C ARG A 90 14.92 -5.87 -3.70
N ALA A 91 15.91 -5.30 -3.03
CA ALA A 91 16.32 -3.94 -3.32
C ALA A 91 16.73 -3.88 -4.80
N CYS A 92 16.01 -3.06 -5.56
CA CYS A 92 16.25 -2.76 -6.97
C CYS A 92 17.71 -2.36 -7.23
#